data_AF-A0A8T6A1L7-F1
#
_entry.id   AF-A0A8T6A1L7-F1
#
_cell.length_a   1.000
_cell.length_b   1.000
_cell.length_c   1.000
_cell.angle_alpha   90.00
_cell.angle_beta   90.00
_cell.angle_gamma   90.00
#
_symmetry.space_group_name_H-M   'P 1'
#
loop_
_entity.id
_entity.type
_entity.pdbx_description
1 polymer ?
#
loop_
_entity_poly.entity_id
_entity_poly.type
_entity_poly.pdbx_seq_one_letter_code
_entity_poly.pdbx_strand_id
1 'polypeptide(L)'
;GGVYKRQALGHVEIGSHLKHQRESSGFESYLADMEAALATMHRALKPGRYAALVIGDSVYDKKTYDPAEALYERADSLGFEACTIVDRAIHAVKRSFSHAGRRATSEHILVLRRKVAPTLIQISPAPYKLWPYEAELRLRELGLKLGDADPSLDIRVPSLEEDRSMYKRAAFSHSVQLEGGYVEPTWQAVLENGEAWRSTTRKDPKYVTHGIHSYKGKFYPQLAKSLLNISGFGPGATVLDLFCGSGTTLLEGYLNGFRTFGCDMNPLAAKISRAKLGVLELNPDTVREVVLSVQEFLASPPSNFPQNLDHVEESCREEVLRWFSPTIAFKLNWVLGLLRRISAGVMLDFLEVILSSIIREVSNQEPTDLRIRYRSEPLTDADVLGLFLDKLEDQFNRIEKFWKIRSNAPQAFLPSVITEGDNRKPDTFMKLGLESGSVDLVLTSPPYGTALPYIDTDRLSLLFIMGLKSSERKPVENGLIGSREISTVERRRLEQIELREVLPSGSQHFISTMQRELASDLSAGFRKRNMPALMVRYLLDMSASLGQAKRLLRSGGEMMIVIGDNKTTINGKVMLIPCTDLIEEIACAQGMVIVERIDISVTTENFKHIKNAIVKNVVLRLRKP
;
A
#
# COMPACT_ATOMS: atom_id res chain seq x y z
N GLY A 1 -37.09 -27.83 32.06
CA GLY A 1 -37.72 -29.13 31.77
C GLY A 1 -37.59 -29.42 30.29
N GLY A 2 -36.96 -30.53 29.94
CA GLY A 2 -36.71 -30.91 28.55
C GLY A 2 -35.94 -32.23 28.53
N VAL A 3 -36.57 -33.28 29.06
CA VAL A 3 -36.05 -34.65 28.89
C VAL A 3 -36.18 -34.98 27.42
N TYR A 4 -35.11 -34.80 26.64
CA TYR A 4 -35.01 -35.40 25.31
C TYR A 4 -35.19 -36.91 25.50
N LYS A 5 -36.34 -37.44 25.08
CA LYS A 5 -36.62 -38.88 25.13
C LYS A 5 -35.52 -39.58 24.33
N ARG A 6 -34.67 -40.38 24.99
CA ARG A 6 -33.59 -41.19 24.36
C ARG A 6 -34.04 -41.93 23.09
N GLN A 7 -35.31 -42.35 23.02
CA GLN A 7 -35.90 -42.95 21.83
C GLN A 7 -35.90 -42.02 20.61
N ALA A 8 -36.22 -40.73 20.78
CA ALA A 8 -36.26 -39.78 19.67
C ALA A 8 -34.88 -39.54 19.05
N LEU A 9 -33.81 -39.54 19.85
CA LEU A 9 -32.43 -39.45 19.36
C LEU A 9 -32.01 -40.69 18.59
N GLY A 10 -32.45 -41.88 19.03
CA GLY A 10 -32.20 -43.13 18.33
C GLY A 10 -32.87 -43.23 16.94
N HIS A 11 -33.86 -42.40 16.62
CA HIS A 11 -34.45 -42.36 15.26
C HIS A 11 -33.68 -41.42 14.31
N VAL A 12 -32.83 -40.53 14.83
CA VAL A 12 -32.10 -39.51 14.04
C VAL A 12 -30.61 -39.87 13.88
N GLU A 13 -30.07 -40.74 14.73
CA GLU A 13 -28.70 -41.24 14.65
C GLU A 13 -28.46 -42.07 13.37
N ILE A 14 -27.41 -41.72 12.61
CA ILE A 14 -26.96 -42.44 11.41
C ILE A 14 -26.47 -43.84 11.82
N GLY A 15 -27.01 -44.88 11.18
CA GLY A 15 -26.65 -46.26 11.51
C GLY A 15 -27.27 -46.78 12.81
N SER A 16 -28.27 -46.09 13.37
CA SER A 16 -28.95 -46.52 14.60
C SER A 16 -29.53 -47.93 14.49
N HIS A 17 -29.11 -48.81 15.41
CA HIS A 17 -29.67 -50.14 15.56
C HIS A 17 -31.20 -50.14 15.76
N LEU A 18 -31.75 -49.12 16.43
CA LEU A 18 -33.19 -48.97 16.67
C LEU A 18 -33.97 -48.63 15.38
N LYS A 19 -33.42 -47.76 14.53
CA LYS A 19 -34.00 -47.35 13.23
C LYS A 19 -33.99 -48.51 12.23
N HIS A 20 -32.89 -49.25 12.17
CA HIS A 20 -32.67 -50.25 11.12
C HIS A 20 -33.24 -51.66 11.42
N GLN A 21 -33.33 -52.09 12.68
CA GLN A 21 -33.94 -53.40 13.02
C GLN A 21 -35.47 -53.38 13.12
N ARG A 22 -36.11 -52.26 13.46
CA ARG A 22 -37.57 -52.19 13.67
C ARG A 22 -38.36 -51.68 12.47
N GLU A 23 -37.76 -50.87 11.59
CA GLU A 23 -38.47 -50.21 10.49
C GLU A 23 -38.09 -50.75 9.11
N SER A 24 -37.27 -51.81 9.03
CA SER A 24 -36.81 -52.44 7.78
C SER A 24 -36.11 -51.49 6.79
N SER A 25 -35.46 -50.43 7.30
CA SER A 25 -34.65 -49.54 6.47
C SER A 25 -33.30 -50.20 6.16
N GLY A 26 -33.12 -50.64 4.91
CA GLY A 26 -31.93 -51.37 4.46
C GLY A 26 -30.67 -50.49 4.31
N PHE A 27 -29.59 -51.09 3.79
CA PHE A 27 -28.28 -50.45 3.60
C PHE A 27 -28.33 -49.12 2.81
N GLU A 28 -29.23 -49.00 1.84
CA GLU A 28 -29.44 -47.75 1.08
C GLU A 28 -29.90 -46.57 1.97
N SER A 29 -30.64 -46.82 3.05
CA SER A 29 -31.01 -45.76 3.99
C SER A 29 -29.79 -45.24 4.76
N TYR A 30 -28.84 -46.12 5.08
CA TYR A 30 -27.58 -45.72 5.69
C TYR A 30 -26.72 -44.91 4.69
N LEU A 31 -26.66 -45.36 3.43
CA LEU A 31 -25.96 -44.60 2.38
C LEU A 31 -26.57 -43.22 2.20
N ALA A 32 -27.90 -43.07 2.15
CA ALA A 32 -28.55 -41.76 2.03
C ALA A 32 -28.20 -40.82 3.20
N ASP A 33 -28.17 -41.33 4.44
CA ASP A 33 -27.74 -40.57 5.61
C ASP A 33 -26.26 -40.15 5.50
N MET A 34 -25.39 -41.04 5.00
CA MET A 34 -23.97 -40.77 4.77
C MET A 34 -23.73 -39.80 3.60
N GLU A 35 -24.51 -39.85 2.54
CA GLU A 35 -24.48 -38.90 1.42
C GLU A 35 -24.85 -37.50 1.90
N ALA A 36 -25.85 -37.37 2.77
CA ALA A 36 -26.19 -36.09 3.39
C ALA A 36 -25.06 -35.54 4.29
N ALA A 37 -24.37 -36.43 5.02
CA ALA A 37 -23.19 -36.06 5.79
C ALA A 37 -22.03 -35.62 4.86
N LEU A 38 -21.75 -36.36 3.79
CA LEU A 38 -20.74 -36.02 2.78
C LEU A 38 -21.06 -34.70 2.07
N ALA A 39 -22.31 -34.42 1.75
CA ALA A 39 -22.73 -33.13 1.18
C ALA A 39 -22.44 -31.97 2.16
N THR A 40 -22.66 -32.20 3.46
CA THR A 40 -22.32 -31.23 4.50
C THR A 40 -20.80 -31.06 4.64
N MET A 41 -20.03 -32.15 4.57
CA MET A 41 -18.56 -32.11 4.56
C MET A 41 -18.03 -31.39 3.34
N HIS A 42 -18.58 -31.63 2.14
CA HIS A 42 -18.24 -30.94 0.90
C HIS A 42 -18.40 -29.43 1.05
N ARG A 43 -19.52 -28.99 1.63
CA ARG A 43 -19.80 -27.58 1.90
C ARG A 43 -18.80 -26.96 2.91
N ALA A 44 -18.32 -27.74 3.88
CA ALA A 44 -17.40 -27.26 4.91
C ALA A 44 -15.92 -27.29 4.47
N LEU A 45 -15.54 -28.21 3.59
CA LEU A 45 -14.18 -28.39 3.09
C LEU A 45 -13.82 -27.30 2.08
N LYS A 46 -12.61 -26.74 2.14
CA LYS A 46 -12.08 -25.91 1.04
C LYS A 46 -11.89 -26.77 -0.23
N PRO A 47 -12.03 -26.23 -1.45
CA PRO A 47 -11.69 -26.96 -2.66
C PRO A 47 -10.30 -27.55 -2.62
N GLY A 48 -10.12 -28.72 -3.22
CA GLY A 48 -8.85 -29.44 -3.27
C GLY A 48 -8.39 -30.02 -1.94
N ARG A 49 -9.15 -29.86 -0.83
CA ARG A 49 -8.85 -30.45 0.48
C ARG A 49 -9.58 -31.77 0.70
N TYR A 50 -9.09 -32.52 1.68
CA TYR A 50 -9.44 -33.92 1.87
C TYR A 50 -10.43 -34.12 3.02
N ALA A 51 -11.42 -35.00 2.81
CA ALA A 51 -12.15 -35.69 3.86
C ALA A 51 -11.52 -37.08 4.04
N ALA A 52 -11.32 -37.50 5.28
CA ALA A 52 -10.94 -38.87 5.61
C ALA A 52 -11.99 -39.45 6.56
N LEU A 53 -12.70 -40.49 6.11
CA LEU A 53 -13.75 -41.14 6.88
C LEU A 53 -13.24 -42.51 7.32
N VAL A 54 -13.28 -42.78 8.63
CA VAL A 54 -13.00 -44.11 9.16
C VAL A 54 -14.34 -44.84 9.28
N ILE A 55 -14.53 -45.86 8.44
CA ILE A 55 -15.80 -46.57 8.29
C ILE A 55 -15.54 -48.07 8.40
N GLY A 56 -16.31 -48.76 9.24
CA GLY A 56 -16.26 -50.21 9.32
C GLY A 56 -17.31 -50.86 8.43
N ASP A 57 -17.11 -52.14 8.14
CA ASP A 57 -18.12 -52.97 7.48
C ASP A 57 -19.45 -52.95 8.22
N SER A 58 -20.53 -52.89 7.43
CA SER A 58 -21.89 -52.92 7.96
C SER A 58 -22.55 -54.28 7.71
N VAL A 59 -23.36 -54.75 8.66
CA VAL A 59 -24.09 -56.02 8.51
C VAL A 59 -25.59 -55.77 8.57
N TYR A 60 -26.28 -55.98 7.45
CA TYR A 60 -27.74 -55.87 7.30
C TYR A 60 -28.29 -57.21 6.81
N ASP A 61 -29.37 -57.72 7.41
CA ASP A 61 -29.99 -59.02 7.05
C ASP A 61 -29.00 -60.19 6.91
N LYS A 62 -28.02 -60.27 7.82
CA LYS A 62 -26.91 -61.26 7.83
C LYS A 62 -25.98 -61.20 6.60
N LYS A 63 -26.10 -60.19 5.74
CA LYS A 63 -25.18 -59.88 4.65
C LYS A 63 -24.25 -58.73 5.05
N THR A 64 -22.97 -58.88 4.73
CA THR A 64 -21.96 -57.83 4.93
C THR A 64 -21.97 -56.90 3.72
N TYR A 65 -21.89 -55.60 3.98
CA TYR A 65 -21.77 -54.54 2.99
C TYR A 65 -20.53 -53.72 3.29
N ASP A 66 -19.82 -53.32 2.25
CA ASP A 66 -18.67 -52.41 2.30
C ASP A 66 -19.15 -50.99 2.02
N PRO A 67 -19.31 -50.13 3.05
CA PRO A 67 -19.77 -48.78 2.84
C PRO A 67 -18.66 -47.84 2.37
N ALA A 68 -17.39 -48.21 2.53
CA ALA A 68 -16.28 -47.40 2.02
C ALA A 68 -16.25 -47.46 0.49
N GLU A 69 -16.36 -48.66 -0.09
CA GLU A 69 -16.43 -48.85 -1.55
C GLU A 69 -17.70 -48.20 -2.13
N ALA A 70 -18.86 -48.42 -1.49
CA ALA A 70 -20.13 -47.84 -1.96
C ALA A 70 -20.11 -46.30 -1.96
N LEU A 71 -19.49 -45.67 -0.95
CA LEU A 71 -19.33 -44.21 -0.90
C LEU A 71 -18.22 -43.73 -1.85
N TYR A 72 -17.19 -44.53 -2.10
CA TYR A 72 -16.15 -44.24 -3.09
C TYR A 72 -16.73 -44.10 -4.50
N GLU A 73 -17.58 -45.05 -4.91
CA GLU A 73 -18.26 -45.02 -6.22
C GLU A 73 -19.21 -43.82 -6.37
N ARG A 74 -19.85 -43.38 -5.26
CA ARG A 74 -20.80 -42.26 -5.26
C ARG A 74 -20.15 -40.90 -4.99
N ALA A 75 -18.85 -40.85 -4.69
CA ALA A 75 -18.15 -39.62 -4.34
C ALA A 75 -18.20 -38.58 -5.47
N ASP A 76 -18.12 -39.01 -6.73
CA ASP A 76 -18.08 -38.14 -7.90
C ASP A 76 -19.32 -37.25 -8.03
N SER A 77 -20.51 -37.84 -7.84
CA SER A 77 -21.80 -37.15 -7.92
C SER A 77 -22.03 -36.17 -6.77
N LEU A 78 -21.30 -36.35 -5.66
CA LEU A 78 -21.30 -35.45 -4.49
C LEU A 78 -20.23 -34.35 -4.58
N GLY A 79 -19.49 -34.26 -5.70
CA GLY A 79 -18.47 -33.23 -5.91
C GLY A 79 -17.09 -33.58 -5.36
N PHE A 80 -16.82 -34.85 -5.06
CA PHE A 80 -15.51 -35.34 -4.62
C PHE A 80 -14.78 -36.09 -5.73
N GLU A 81 -13.45 -36.03 -5.71
CA GLU A 81 -12.54 -36.99 -6.33
C GLU A 81 -12.28 -38.10 -5.30
N ALA A 82 -12.53 -39.34 -5.69
CA ALA A 82 -12.32 -40.50 -4.84
C ALA A 82 -10.84 -40.92 -4.88
N CYS A 83 -10.06 -40.59 -3.84
CA CYS A 83 -8.61 -40.73 -3.89
C CYS A 83 -8.15 -42.17 -3.64
N THR A 84 -8.52 -42.74 -2.50
CA THR A 84 -8.12 -44.09 -2.10
C THR A 84 -8.96 -44.59 -0.94
N ILE A 85 -9.00 -45.92 -0.76
CA ILE A 85 -9.41 -46.58 0.47
C ILE A 85 -8.16 -47.20 1.09
N VAL A 86 -7.97 -47.02 2.41
CA VAL A 86 -6.86 -47.64 3.15
C VAL A 86 -7.41 -48.59 4.20
N ASP A 87 -7.04 -49.86 4.11
CA ASP A 87 -7.44 -50.87 5.08
C ASP A 87 -6.59 -50.80 6.35
N ARG A 88 -7.27 -50.83 7.50
CA ARG A 88 -6.63 -50.80 8.82
C ARG A 88 -7.13 -51.94 9.69
N ALA A 89 -6.22 -52.79 10.13
CA ALA A 89 -6.54 -53.84 11.09
C ALA A 89 -6.82 -53.26 12.49
N ILE A 90 -7.93 -53.65 13.12
CA ILE A 90 -8.30 -53.19 14.46
C ILE A 90 -7.61 -54.09 15.50
N HIS A 91 -6.60 -53.54 16.19
CA HIS A 91 -5.84 -54.24 17.24
C HIS A 91 -6.75 -54.90 18.29
N ALA A 92 -6.51 -56.19 18.55
CA ALA A 92 -7.35 -57.03 19.41
C ALA A 92 -7.48 -56.54 20.86
N VAL A 93 -6.51 -55.76 21.37
CA VAL A 93 -6.36 -55.41 22.80
C VAL A 93 -6.93 -54.02 23.16
N LYS A 94 -7.33 -53.18 22.19
CA LYS A 94 -7.81 -51.80 22.40
C LYS A 94 -9.32 -51.62 22.14
N ARG A 95 -10.11 -52.69 22.22
CA ARG A 95 -11.55 -52.68 21.88
C ARG A 95 -12.40 -52.29 23.10
N SER A 96 -13.18 -51.20 22.98
CA SER A 96 -13.93 -50.58 24.08
C SER A 96 -15.22 -51.28 24.50
N PHE A 97 -15.66 -52.33 23.79
CA PHE A 97 -16.94 -52.99 24.04
C PHE A 97 -16.77 -54.49 24.33
N SER A 98 -17.31 -54.93 25.47
CA SER A 98 -17.01 -56.26 26.00
C SER A 98 -17.77 -57.40 25.34
N HIS A 99 -19.05 -57.29 24.90
CA HIS A 99 -19.79 -58.52 24.54
C HIS A 99 -20.87 -58.49 23.43
N ALA A 100 -20.93 -57.47 22.56
CA ALA A 100 -21.84 -57.51 21.37
C ALA A 100 -21.23 -57.03 20.04
N GLY A 101 -20.18 -56.20 20.06
CA GLY A 101 -19.52 -55.66 18.85
C GLY A 101 -18.47 -56.57 18.19
N ARG A 102 -18.48 -57.88 18.46
CA ARG A 102 -17.47 -58.86 18.00
C ARG A 102 -17.57 -59.21 16.50
N ARG A 103 -17.51 -58.25 15.57
CA ARG A 103 -17.44 -58.57 14.12
C ARG A 103 -16.42 -57.79 13.29
N ALA A 104 -16.14 -56.52 13.59
CA ALA A 104 -15.17 -55.77 12.79
C ALA A 104 -13.72 -56.15 13.16
N THR A 105 -13.00 -56.77 12.22
CA THR A 105 -11.56 -57.07 12.31
C THR A 105 -10.70 -56.03 11.58
N SER A 106 -11.32 -55.29 10.68
CA SER A 106 -10.76 -54.20 9.88
C SER A 106 -11.71 -53.00 9.90
N GLU A 107 -11.14 -51.82 9.70
CA GLU A 107 -11.85 -50.58 9.35
C GLU A 107 -11.18 -50.00 8.09
N HIS A 108 -11.95 -49.28 7.31
CA HIS A 108 -11.52 -48.66 6.07
C HIS A 108 -11.39 -47.14 6.29
N ILE A 109 -10.33 -46.54 5.76
CA ILE A 109 -10.18 -45.09 5.70
C ILE A 109 -10.47 -44.67 4.26
N LEU A 110 -11.67 -44.17 4.03
CA LEU A 110 -12.07 -43.59 2.75
C LEU A 110 -11.53 -42.15 2.67
N VAL A 111 -10.63 -41.90 1.72
CA VAL A 111 -10.06 -40.58 1.46
C VAL A 111 -10.69 -39.99 0.22
N LEU A 112 -11.40 -38.87 0.40
CA LEU A 112 -12.04 -38.11 -0.66
C LEU A 112 -11.41 -36.72 -0.74
N ARG A 113 -11.26 -36.15 -1.94
CA ARG A 113 -10.80 -34.78 -2.13
C ARG A 113 -11.91 -33.96 -2.78
N ARG A 114 -12.26 -32.80 -2.20
CA ARG A 114 -13.25 -31.92 -2.83
C ARG A 114 -12.72 -31.48 -4.20
N LYS A 115 -13.50 -31.68 -5.28
CA LYS A 115 -13.09 -31.26 -6.63
C LYS A 115 -12.81 -29.76 -6.66
N VAL A 116 -11.80 -29.38 -7.43
CA VAL A 116 -11.51 -27.98 -7.74
C VAL A 116 -12.18 -27.67 -9.08
N ALA A 117 -13.30 -26.97 -9.04
CA ALA A 117 -13.99 -26.48 -10.21
C ALA A 117 -14.06 -24.95 -10.16
N PRO A 118 -13.97 -24.26 -11.31
CA PRO A 118 -14.27 -22.84 -11.37
C PRO A 118 -15.67 -22.57 -10.85
N THR A 119 -15.78 -21.63 -9.93
CA THR A 119 -17.04 -21.09 -9.42
C THR A 119 -17.23 -19.67 -9.93
N LEU A 120 -18.47 -19.22 -10.00
CA LEU A 120 -18.78 -17.84 -10.32
C LEU A 120 -18.57 -16.96 -9.09
N ILE A 121 -17.53 -16.13 -9.14
CA ILE A 121 -17.27 -15.11 -8.12
C ILE A 121 -17.87 -13.79 -8.61
N GLN A 122 -18.82 -13.24 -7.85
CA GLN A 122 -19.41 -11.93 -8.13
C GLN A 122 -18.65 -10.85 -7.36
N ILE A 123 -18.29 -9.76 -8.03
CA ILE A 123 -17.44 -8.70 -7.48
C ILE A 123 -18.13 -7.37 -7.70
N SER A 124 -18.46 -6.69 -6.60
CA SER A 124 -19.21 -5.44 -6.64
C SER A 124 -18.29 -4.22 -6.78
N PRO A 125 -18.75 -3.18 -7.48
CA PRO A 125 -17.98 -1.94 -7.70
C PRO A 125 -17.77 -1.19 -6.38
N ALA A 126 -16.80 -0.28 -6.37
CA ALA A 126 -16.73 0.76 -5.35
C ALA A 126 -18.05 1.58 -5.30
N PRO A 127 -18.44 2.09 -4.11
CA PRO A 127 -19.70 2.82 -3.91
C PRO A 127 -19.69 4.26 -4.46
N TYR A 128 -18.57 4.69 -5.02
CA TYR A 128 -18.34 6.01 -5.58
C TYR A 128 -18.09 5.92 -7.09
N LYS A 129 -18.35 7.02 -7.79
CA LYS A 129 -18.12 7.09 -9.24
C LYS A 129 -16.63 6.98 -9.54
N LEU A 130 -16.26 5.94 -10.28
CA LEU A 130 -14.90 5.75 -10.76
C LEU A 130 -14.54 6.77 -11.85
N TRP A 131 -13.32 7.26 -11.81
CA TRP A 131 -12.74 7.98 -12.94
C TRP A 131 -12.51 7.00 -14.11
N PRO A 132 -12.46 7.46 -15.37
CA PRO A 132 -12.30 6.55 -16.52
C PRO A 132 -11.10 5.60 -16.40
N TYR A 133 -9.96 6.09 -15.93
CA TYR A 133 -8.77 5.25 -15.72
C TYR A 133 -8.90 4.33 -14.50
N GLU A 134 -9.66 4.70 -13.46
CA GLU A 134 -9.93 3.81 -12.31
C GLU A 134 -10.86 2.67 -12.70
N ALA A 135 -11.82 2.94 -13.59
CA ALA A 135 -12.68 1.95 -14.20
C ALA A 135 -11.87 0.95 -15.04
N GLU A 136 -10.89 1.42 -15.82
CA GLU A 136 -9.97 0.55 -16.55
C GLU A 136 -9.09 -0.28 -15.59
N LEU A 137 -8.53 0.35 -14.56
CA LEU A 137 -7.74 -0.32 -13.54
C LEU A 137 -8.55 -1.40 -12.79
N ARG A 138 -9.83 -1.13 -12.47
CA ARG A 138 -10.74 -2.13 -11.90
C ARG A 138 -10.82 -3.36 -12.79
N LEU A 139 -11.11 -3.19 -14.09
CA LEU A 139 -11.22 -4.32 -15.02
C LEU A 139 -9.91 -5.13 -15.07
N ARG A 140 -8.76 -4.45 -15.14
CA ARG A 140 -7.44 -5.09 -15.16
C ARG A 140 -7.16 -5.89 -13.88
N GLU A 141 -7.53 -5.37 -12.70
CA GLU A 141 -7.42 -6.11 -11.43
C GLU A 141 -8.28 -7.40 -11.41
N LEU A 142 -9.35 -7.43 -12.21
CA LEU A 142 -10.22 -8.60 -12.37
C LEU A 142 -9.82 -9.51 -13.53
N GLY A 143 -8.69 -9.24 -14.20
CA GLY A 143 -8.23 -10.00 -15.37
C GLY A 143 -9.02 -9.72 -16.65
N LEU A 144 -9.78 -8.63 -16.70
CA LEU A 144 -10.62 -8.22 -17.82
C LEU A 144 -10.00 -7.04 -18.58
N LYS A 145 -10.40 -6.87 -19.84
CA LYS A 145 -10.05 -5.75 -20.71
C LYS A 145 -11.20 -4.76 -20.80
N LEU A 146 -10.87 -3.55 -21.27
CA LEU A 146 -11.87 -2.53 -21.57
C LEU A 146 -12.87 -3.08 -22.61
N GLY A 147 -14.16 -3.01 -22.32
CA GLY A 147 -15.23 -3.54 -23.18
C GLY A 147 -15.71 -4.94 -22.82
N ASP A 148 -14.98 -5.70 -22.00
CA ASP A 148 -15.40 -7.03 -21.57
C ASP A 148 -16.58 -6.98 -20.58
N ALA A 149 -16.67 -5.91 -19.79
CA ALA A 149 -17.73 -5.67 -18.82
C ALA A 149 -17.91 -4.18 -18.51
N ASP A 150 -19.05 -3.82 -17.92
CA ASP A 150 -19.28 -2.48 -17.37
C ASP A 150 -18.64 -2.36 -15.97
N PRO A 151 -17.59 -1.53 -15.80
CA PRO A 151 -16.89 -1.35 -14.53
C PRO A 151 -17.70 -0.57 -13.49
N SER A 152 -18.93 -0.16 -13.77
CA SER A 152 -19.86 0.41 -12.79
C SER A 152 -20.84 -0.62 -12.21
N LEU A 153 -20.85 -1.85 -12.72
CA LEU A 153 -21.77 -2.91 -12.32
C LEU A 153 -21.05 -4.04 -11.57
N ASP A 154 -21.85 -4.95 -11.01
CA ASP A 154 -21.38 -6.24 -10.51
C ASP A 154 -20.79 -7.06 -11.66
N ILE A 155 -19.57 -7.56 -11.47
CA ILE A 155 -18.86 -8.37 -12.46
C ILE A 155 -18.79 -9.81 -11.95
N ARG A 156 -19.12 -10.76 -12.81
CA ARG A 156 -19.02 -12.19 -12.52
C ARG A 156 -17.86 -12.80 -13.29
N VAL A 157 -16.89 -13.35 -12.56
CA VAL A 157 -15.71 -14.00 -13.13
C VAL A 157 -15.69 -15.48 -12.76
N PRO A 158 -15.60 -16.40 -13.73
CA PRO A 158 -15.29 -17.80 -13.46
C PRO A 158 -13.86 -17.89 -12.89
N SER A 159 -13.70 -18.34 -11.66
CA SER A 159 -12.40 -18.45 -11.00
C SER A 159 -12.37 -19.62 -10.02
N LEU A 160 -11.18 -20.07 -9.64
CA LEU A 160 -11.06 -21.01 -8.54
C LEU A 160 -11.40 -20.28 -7.24
N GLU A 161 -12.05 -20.96 -6.29
CA GLU A 161 -12.35 -20.38 -4.97
C GLU A 161 -11.07 -19.92 -4.23
N GLU A 162 -9.93 -20.53 -4.57
CA GLU A 162 -8.60 -20.20 -4.03
C GLU A 162 -8.11 -18.81 -4.49
N ASP A 163 -8.51 -18.38 -5.69
CA ASP A 163 -8.17 -17.07 -6.26
C ASP A 163 -8.96 -15.93 -5.60
N ARG A 164 -9.95 -16.24 -4.76
CA ARG A 164 -10.75 -15.25 -4.02
C ARG A 164 -9.88 -14.22 -3.29
N SER A 165 -8.73 -14.65 -2.77
CA SER A 165 -7.78 -13.77 -2.07
C SER A 165 -7.20 -12.67 -2.97
N MET A 166 -7.08 -12.92 -4.28
CA MET A 166 -6.67 -11.92 -5.28
C MET A 166 -7.73 -10.84 -5.41
N TYR A 167 -9.00 -11.21 -5.62
CA TYR A 167 -10.10 -10.25 -5.76
C TYR A 167 -10.35 -9.44 -4.49
N LYS A 168 -10.11 -10.03 -3.31
CA LYS A 168 -10.15 -9.30 -2.04
C LYS A 168 -9.14 -8.15 -1.98
N ARG A 169 -8.07 -8.15 -2.78
CA ARG A 169 -7.09 -7.06 -2.81
C ARG A 169 -7.45 -5.92 -3.75
N ALA A 170 -8.49 -6.07 -4.58
CA ALA A 170 -8.83 -5.07 -5.59
C ALA A 170 -9.05 -3.67 -4.97
N ALA A 171 -8.46 -2.65 -5.58
CA ALA A 171 -8.48 -1.26 -5.10
C ALA A 171 -9.81 -0.55 -5.45
N PHE A 172 -10.47 -0.95 -6.53
CA PHE A 172 -11.69 -0.28 -7.03
C PHE A 172 -12.95 -1.17 -6.98
N SER A 173 -12.94 -2.18 -6.10
CA SER A 173 -14.10 -3.05 -5.85
C SER A 173 -14.44 -3.05 -4.37
N HIS A 174 -15.73 -3.20 -4.04
CA HIS A 174 -16.23 -3.08 -2.66
C HIS A 174 -16.37 -4.42 -1.95
N SER A 175 -16.88 -5.45 -2.64
CA SER A 175 -17.12 -6.77 -2.06
C SER A 175 -16.92 -7.90 -3.07
N VAL A 176 -16.75 -9.10 -2.52
CA VAL A 176 -16.62 -10.36 -3.24
C VAL A 176 -17.67 -11.32 -2.68
N GLN A 177 -18.47 -11.92 -3.57
CA GLN A 177 -19.52 -12.87 -3.25
C GLN A 177 -19.24 -14.22 -3.94
N LEU A 178 -19.31 -15.29 -3.14
CA LEU A 178 -19.19 -16.67 -3.62
C LEU A 178 -20.56 -17.27 -3.97
N GLU A 179 -20.57 -18.37 -4.72
CA GLU A 179 -21.76 -19.09 -5.23
C GLU A 179 -22.70 -19.65 -4.14
N GLY A 180 -22.35 -19.53 -2.85
CA GLY A 180 -23.21 -19.84 -1.70
C GLY A 180 -23.90 -18.63 -1.05
N GLY A 181 -23.81 -17.43 -1.64
CA GLY A 181 -24.45 -16.21 -1.11
C GLY A 181 -23.63 -15.48 -0.04
N TYR A 182 -22.47 -16.00 0.34
CA TYR A 182 -21.60 -15.36 1.31
C TYR A 182 -20.85 -14.18 0.67
N VAL A 183 -20.99 -12.99 1.27
CA VAL A 183 -20.39 -11.74 0.79
C VAL A 183 -19.36 -11.26 1.80
N GLU A 184 -18.15 -10.98 1.33
CA GLU A 184 -17.08 -10.37 2.11
C GLU A 184 -16.69 -9.01 1.50
N PRO A 185 -16.35 -8.00 2.31
CA PRO A 185 -15.77 -6.76 1.77
C PRO A 185 -14.36 -7.01 1.22
N THR A 186 -13.94 -6.23 0.24
CA THR A 186 -12.54 -6.18 -0.17
C THR A 186 -11.70 -5.54 0.93
N TRP A 187 -10.40 -5.81 0.91
CA TRP A 187 -9.45 -5.19 1.81
C TRP A 187 -9.45 -3.66 1.68
N GLN A 188 -9.67 -3.12 0.46
CA GLN A 188 -9.83 -1.68 0.29
C GLN A 188 -11.06 -1.15 1.04
N ALA A 189 -12.21 -1.83 0.90
CA ALA A 189 -13.42 -1.43 1.58
C ALA A 189 -13.27 -1.46 3.10
N VAL A 190 -12.56 -2.47 3.64
CA VAL A 190 -12.27 -2.58 5.08
C VAL A 190 -11.33 -1.48 5.56
N LEU A 191 -10.28 -1.15 4.80
CA LEU A 191 -9.35 -0.07 5.16
C LEU A 191 -10.05 1.30 5.24
N GLU A 192 -10.96 1.59 4.30
CA GLU A 192 -11.68 2.86 4.25
C GLU A 192 -12.82 2.90 5.28
N ASN A 193 -13.66 1.87 5.32
CA ASN A 193 -14.93 1.89 6.05
C ASN A 193 -14.89 1.12 7.39
N GLY A 194 -13.83 0.36 7.67
CA GLY A 194 -13.78 -0.57 8.81
C GLY A 194 -14.70 -1.77 8.59
N GLU A 195 -15.35 -2.25 9.64
CA GLU A 195 -16.32 -3.36 9.57
C GLU A 195 -17.74 -2.89 9.19
N ALA A 196 -17.92 -1.59 8.93
CA ALA A 196 -19.22 -1.06 8.55
C ALA A 196 -19.65 -1.55 7.17
N TRP A 197 -20.80 -2.24 7.10
CA TRP A 197 -21.40 -2.69 5.83
C TRP A 197 -21.92 -1.53 4.98
N ARG A 198 -22.26 -0.40 5.60
CA ARG A 198 -22.68 0.81 4.88
C ARG A 198 -21.47 1.59 4.42
N SER A 199 -21.22 1.53 3.12
CA SER A 199 -20.12 2.21 2.47
C SER A 199 -20.34 3.72 2.42
N THR A 200 -19.29 4.50 2.67
CA THR A 200 -19.33 5.93 2.37
C THR A 200 -19.31 6.15 0.85
N THR A 201 -20.08 7.12 0.36
CA THR A 201 -20.11 7.48 -1.08
C THR A 201 -18.89 8.30 -1.51
N ARG A 202 -17.92 8.49 -0.62
CA ARG A 202 -16.72 9.29 -0.86
C ARG A 202 -15.47 8.46 -0.56
N LYS A 203 -14.55 8.48 -1.50
CA LYS A 203 -13.21 7.89 -1.36
C LYS A 203 -12.43 8.60 -0.25
N ASP A 204 -11.85 7.84 0.68
CA ASP A 204 -10.91 8.37 1.68
C ASP A 204 -9.47 8.17 1.19
N PRO A 205 -8.72 9.20 0.79
CA PRO A 205 -7.30 9.06 0.45
C PRO A 205 -6.38 9.10 1.70
N LYS A 206 -6.94 9.17 2.91
CA LYS A 206 -6.22 9.32 4.19
C LYS A 206 -6.39 8.11 5.12
N TYR A 207 -6.93 6.98 4.63
CA TYR A 207 -7.08 5.78 5.47
C TYR A 207 -5.75 5.33 6.08
N VAL A 208 -5.85 4.64 7.22
CA VAL A 208 -4.70 4.23 8.04
C VAL A 208 -3.84 5.48 8.34
N THR A 209 -2.58 5.52 7.90
CA THR A 209 -1.62 6.59 8.20
C THR A 209 -1.30 7.46 6.98
N HIS A 210 -2.03 7.36 5.87
CA HIS A 210 -1.82 8.22 4.69
C HIS A 210 -2.05 9.71 4.97
N GLY A 211 -2.85 10.01 6.00
CA GLY A 211 -3.19 11.35 6.46
C GLY A 211 -2.20 12.01 7.42
N ILE A 212 -1.14 11.32 7.87
CA ILE A 212 -0.27 11.75 8.98
C ILE A 212 0.44 13.09 8.75
N HIS A 213 0.74 13.43 7.49
CA HIS A 213 1.38 14.68 7.12
C HIS A 213 0.94 15.17 5.75
N SER A 214 0.83 16.50 5.57
CA SER A 214 0.36 17.14 4.35
C SER A 214 1.46 17.30 3.27
N TYR A 215 2.33 16.29 3.13
CA TYR A 215 3.42 16.26 2.15
C TYR A 215 2.90 16.43 0.71
N LYS A 216 3.57 17.29 -0.06
CA LYS A 216 3.13 17.73 -1.40
C LYS A 216 3.76 16.87 -2.49
N GLY A 217 3.08 16.74 -3.63
CA GLY A 217 3.61 16.01 -4.79
C GLY A 217 3.59 14.49 -4.66
N LYS A 218 2.59 13.93 -3.98
CA LYS A 218 2.34 12.47 -3.89
C LYS A 218 1.17 12.06 -4.79
N PHE A 219 1.22 10.85 -5.36
CA PHE A 219 0.01 10.23 -5.91
C PHE A 219 -0.87 9.64 -4.78
N TYR A 220 -2.13 9.35 -5.10
CA TYR A 220 -3.09 8.85 -4.12
C TYR A 220 -2.95 7.33 -3.90
N PRO A 221 -3.32 6.81 -2.71
CA PRO A 221 -3.04 5.43 -2.31
C PRO A 221 -3.61 4.34 -3.22
N GLN A 222 -4.89 4.48 -3.62
CA GLN A 222 -5.58 3.44 -4.40
C GLN A 222 -4.95 3.24 -5.79
N LEU A 223 -4.29 4.25 -6.37
CA LEU A 223 -3.48 4.06 -7.58
C LEU A 223 -2.31 3.14 -7.31
N ALA A 224 -1.53 3.40 -6.26
CA ALA A 224 -0.37 2.58 -5.91
C ALA A 224 -0.78 1.12 -5.69
N LYS A 225 -1.87 0.90 -4.94
CA LYS A 225 -2.43 -0.44 -4.71
C LYS A 225 -2.83 -1.13 -6.00
N SER A 226 -3.53 -0.43 -6.87
CA SER A 226 -3.94 -1.00 -8.16
C SER A 226 -2.74 -1.35 -9.03
N LEU A 227 -1.72 -0.48 -9.09
CA LEU A 227 -0.46 -0.74 -9.80
C LEU A 227 0.28 -1.96 -9.24
N LEU A 228 0.36 -2.10 -7.91
CA LEU A 228 0.89 -3.30 -7.26
C LEU A 228 0.11 -4.55 -7.69
N ASN A 229 -1.23 -4.48 -7.73
CA ASN A 229 -2.08 -5.60 -8.10
C ASN A 229 -1.92 -6.00 -9.58
N ILE A 230 -1.90 -5.04 -10.52
CA ILE A 230 -1.81 -5.32 -11.96
C ILE A 230 -0.37 -5.59 -12.44
N SER A 231 0.62 -5.42 -11.57
CA SER A 231 2.02 -5.75 -11.86
C SER A 231 2.23 -7.24 -12.13
N GLY A 232 1.35 -8.10 -11.62
CA GLY A 232 1.50 -9.55 -11.70
C GLY A 232 2.45 -10.13 -10.63
N PHE A 233 3.10 -9.30 -9.82
CA PHE A 233 3.88 -9.77 -8.67
C PHE A 233 2.96 -10.05 -7.48
N GLY A 234 3.15 -11.22 -6.87
CA GLY A 234 2.37 -11.67 -5.72
C GLY A 234 2.89 -11.13 -4.38
N PRO A 235 2.14 -11.39 -3.29
CA PRO A 235 2.59 -11.13 -1.93
C PRO A 235 3.94 -11.81 -1.67
N GLY A 236 4.82 -11.15 -0.91
CA GLY A 236 6.19 -11.57 -0.69
C GLY A 236 7.21 -10.97 -1.65
N ALA A 237 6.78 -10.44 -2.80
CA ALA A 237 7.67 -9.77 -3.75
C ALA A 237 8.31 -8.50 -3.14
N THR A 238 9.49 -8.16 -3.64
CA THR A 238 10.30 -7.02 -3.22
C THR A 238 9.99 -5.80 -4.09
N VAL A 239 9.48 -4.75 -3.46
CA VAL A 239 9.09 -3.48 -4.10
C VAL A 239 10.03 -2.36 -3.66
N LEU A 240 10.55 -1.59 -4.62
CA LEU A 240 11.41 -0.44 -4.38
C LEU A 240 10.74 0.86 -4.83
N ASP A 241 10.78 1.89 -3.98
CA ASP A 241 10.44 3.27 -4.33
C ASP A 241 11.69 4.18 -4.21
N LEU A 242 12.19 4.66 -5.35
CA LEU A 242 13.39 5.49 -5.44
C LEU A 242 13.15 6.94 -4.98
N PHE A 243 11.89 7.37 -4.95
CA PHE A 243 11.44 8.71 -4.61
C PHE A 243 10.31 8.59 -3.59
N CYS A 244 10.61 7.91 -2.47
CA CYS A 244 9.53 7.42 -1.61
C CYS A 244 8.70 8.54 -0.99
N GLY A 245 9.23 9.76 -0.89
CA GLY A 245 8.50 10.92 -0.38
C GLY A 245 7.94 10.62 1.00
N SER A 246 6.62 10.79 1.15
CA SER A 246 5.89 10.43 2.38
C SER A 246 5.50 8.94 2.51
N GLY A 247 5.93 8.07 1.60
CA GLY A 247 5.81 6.62 1.73
C GLY A 247 4.48 6.02 1.26
N THR A 248 3.85 6.57 0.21
CA THR A 248 2.58 6.03 -0.31
C THR A 248 2.77 4.61 -0.86
N THR A 249 3.76 4.39 -1.74
CA THR A 249 4.09 3.06 -2.27
C THR A 249 4.39 2.07 -1.17
N LEU A 250 5.21 2.50 -0.20
CA LEU A 250 5.68 1.64 0.88
C LEU A 250 4.51 1.19 1.77
N LEU A 251 3.63 2.11 2.16
CA LEU A 251 2.47 1.76 2.97
C LEU A 251 1.51 0.85 2.20
N GLU A 252 1.25 1.11 0.91
CA GLU A 252 0.40 0.21 0.12
C GLU A 252 1.03 -1.16 -0.10
N GLY A 253 2.34 -1.24 -0.28
CA GLY A 253 3.04 -2.52 -0.36
C GLY A 253 2.95 -3.28 0.96
N TYR A 254 3.22 -2.63 2.10
CA TYR A 254 3.03 -3.21 3.44
C TYR A 254 1.62 -3.78 3.61
N LEU A 255 0.59 -2.97 3.32
CA LEU A 255 -0.83 -3.35 3.47
C LEU A 255 -1.26 -4.50 2.55
N ASN A 256 -0.53 -4.76 1.46
CA ASN A 256 -0.82 -5.85 0.52
C ASN A 256 0.20 -7.00 0.58
N GLY A 257 1.05 -7.02 1.61
CA GLY A 257 1.96 -8.12 1.89
C GLY A 257 3.22 -8.16 1.01
N PHE A 258 3.69 -7.01 0.54
CA PHE A 258 4.97 -6.86 -0.16
C PHE A 258 6.09 -6.47 0.82
N ARG A 259 7.33 -6.87 0.52
CA ARG A 259 8.52 -6.32 1.19
C ARG A 259 8.86 -5.02 0.52
N THR A 260 8.82 -3.90 1.25
CA THR A 260 9.03 -2.60 0.62
C THR A 260 10.31 -1.92 1.08
N PHE A 261 10.98 -1.28 0.12
CA PHE A 261 12.22 -0.55 0.35
C PHE A 261 12.06 0.83 -0.26
N GLY A 262 12.52 1.87 0.42
CA GLY A 262 12.44 3.21 -0.11
C GLY A 262 13.54 4.13 0.36
N CYS A 263 13.90 5.07 -0.50
CA CYS A 263 14.78 6.17 -0.14
C CYS A 263 14.22 7.51 -0.59
N ASP A 264 14.56 8.55 0.16
CA ASP A 264 14.37 9.93 -0.25
C ASP A 264 15.55 10.77 0.24
N MET A 265 15.92 11.79 -0.53
CA MET A 265 17.00 12.70 -0.18
C MET A 265 16.50 13.83 0.73
N ASN A 266 15.20 14.10 0.77
CA ASN A 266 14.59 15.02 1.73
C ASN A 266 14.50 14.33 3.11
N PRO A 267 15.25 14.80 4.12
CA PRO A 267 15.30 14.16 5.43
C PRO A 267 13.93 14.08 6.12
N LEU A 268 13.09 15.10 5.93
CA LEU A 268 11.73 15.12 6.47
C LEU A 268 10.84 14.09 5.78
N ALA A 269 10.96 13.94 4.46
CA ALA A 269 10.19 12.95 3.71
C ALA A 269 10.51 11.52 4.20
N ALA A 270 11.80 11.19 4.34
CA ALA A 270 12.24 9.92 4.89
C ALA A 270 11.73 9.70 6.33
N LYS A 271 11.74 10.73 7.18
CA LYS A 271 11.19 10.68 8.55
C LYS A 271 9.67 10.44 8.56
N ILE A 272 8.92 11.14 7.70
CA ILE A 272 7.47 10.93 7.53
C ILE A 272 7.19 9.48 7.11
N SER A 273 7.95 8.95 6.16
CA SER A 273 7.81 7.56 5.71
C SER A 273 8.07 6.55 6.84
N ARG A 274 9.15 6.73 7.62
CA ARG A 274 9.44 5.88 8.78
C ARG A 274 8.36 5.94 9.85
N ALA A 275 7.90 7.14 10.22
CA ALA A 275 6.81 7.34 11.17
C ALA A 275 5.51 6.66 10.71
N LYS A 276 5.13 6.87 9.43
CA LYS A 276 3.90 6.37 8.82
C LYS A 276 3.80 4.85 8.89
N LEU A 277 4.89 4.14 8.58
CA LEU A 277 4.92 2.68 8.55
C LEU A 277 5.26 2.09 9.92
N GLY A 278 6.31 2.58 10.57
CA GLY A 278 6.84 1.99 11.79
C GLY A 278 5.83 2.00 12.94
N VAL A 279 5.00 3.03 13.06
CA VAL A 279 3.99 3.10 14.14
C VAL A 279 2.99 1.93 14.09
N LEU A 280 2.75 1.37 12.90
CA LEU A 280 1.83 0.23 12.72
C LEU A 280 2.39 -1.09 13.27
N GLU A 281 3.72 -1.18 13.37
CA GLU A 281 4.46 -2.36 13.87
C GLU A 281 4.72 -2.31 15.38
N LEU A 282 4.52 -1.16 16.02
CA LEU A 282 4.64 -1.03 17.47
C LEU A 282 3.54 -1.81 18.21
N ASN A 283 3.82 -2.16 19.46
CA ASN A 283 2.82 -2.74 20.34
C ASN A 283 1.69 -1.69 20.58
N PRO A 284 0.42 -2.03 20.28
CA PRO A 284 -0.72 -1.11 20.47
C PRO A 284 -0.83 -0.50 21.86
N ASP A 285 -0.53 -1.28 22.90
CA ASP A 285 -0.65 -0.83 24.29
C ASP A 285 0.44 0.17 24.63
N THR A 286 1.68 -0.07 24.17
CA THR A 286 2.78 0.88 24.32
C THR A 286 2.49 2.23 23.64
N VAL A 287 1.93 2.20 22.42
CA VAL A 287 1.55 3.45 21.74
C VAL A 287 0.44 4.16 22.51
N ARG A 288 -0.59 3.43 22.97
CA ARG A 288 -1.69 4.01 23.75
C ARG A 288 -1.19 4.67 25.03
N GLU A 289 -0.32 4.00 25.79
CA GLU A 289 0.27 4.54 27.02
C GLU A 289 1.02 5.85 26.75
N VAL A 290 1.86 5.89 25.72
CA VAL A 290 2.60 7.10 25.35
C VAL A 290 1.66 8.22 24.90
N VAL A 291 0.65 7.92 24.08
CA VAL A 291 -0.34 8.93 23.65
C VAL A 291 -1.12 9.49 24.84
N LEU A 292 -1.59 8.64 25.76
CA LEU A 292 -2.29 9.08 26.97
C LEU A 292 -1.39 9.95 27.86
N SER A 293 -0.12 9.56 28.04
CA SER A 293 0.85 10.39 28.78
C SER A 293 1.04 11.75 28.13
N VAL A 294 1.20 11.80 26.80
CA VAL A 294 1.28 13.07 26.05
C VAL A 294 0.03 13.92 26.31
N GLN A 295 -1.16 13.34 26.19
CA GLN A 295 -2.42 14.04 26.41
C GLN A 295 -2.53 14.60 27.84
N GLU A 296 -2.13 13.82 28.85
CA GLU A 296 -2.13 14.25 30.26
C GLU A 296 -1.17 15.43 30.50
N PHE A 297 0.07 15.34 29.99
CA PHE A 297 1.03 16.44 30.10
C PHE A 297 0.54 17.72 29.40
N LEU A 298 -0.11 17.59 28.24
CA LEU A 298 -0.63 18.74 27.50
C LEU A 298 -1.93 19.31 28.10
N ALA A 299 -2.71 18.50 28.84
CA ALA A 299 -3.88 18.96 29.57
C ALA A 299 -3.54 19.82 30.81
N SER A 300 -2.31 19.69 31.33
CA SER A 300 -1.79 20.48 32.45
C SER A 300 -0.52 21.27 32.06
N PRO A 301 -0.61 22.21 31.10
CA PRO A 301 0.55 22.97 30.66
C PRO A 301 1.05 23.92 31.77
N PRO A 302 2.32 24.34 31.73
CA PRO A 302 2.84 25.30 32.69
C PRO A 302 2.11 26.65 32.55
N SER A 303 1.89 27.34 33.67
CA SER A 303 1.25 28.67 33.66
C SER A 303 2.03 29.70 32.84
N ASN A 304 3.35 29.53 32.74
CA ASN A 304 4.22 30.27 31.84
C ASN A 304 5.18 29.31 31.12
N PHE A 305 5.24 29.38 29.79
CA PHE A 305 6.18 28.57 29.03
C PHE A 305 7.62 29.06 29.26
N PRO A 306 8.60 28.15 29.37
CA PRO A 306 10.02 28.53 29.45
C PRO A 306 10.41 29.40 28.26
N GLN A 307 11.00 30.56 28.53
CA GLN A 307 11.42 31.53 27.51
C GLN A 307 12.79 31.18 26.92
N ASN A 308 12.93 29.96 26.41
CA ASN A 308 14.17 29.47 25.80
C ASN A 308 13.87 28.57 24.59
N LEU A 309 14.93 28.21 23.85
CA LEU A 309 14.90 27.33 22.68
C LEU A 309 15.95 26.22 22.81
N ASP A 310 16.03 25.61 24.00
CA ASP A 310 17.04 24.59 24.36
C ASP A 310 16.91 23.27 23.57
N HIS A 311 15.74 22.97 23.02
CA HIS A 311 15.50 21.80 22.15
C HIS A 311 15.63 22.12 20.65
N VAL A 312 15.85 23.39 20.29
CA VAL A 312 16.21 23.83 18.94
C VAL A 312 17.73 24.00 18.87
N GLU A 313 18.31 23.52 17.76
CA GLU A 313 19.74 23.68 17.48
C GLU A 313 20.15 25.17 17.55
N GLU A 314 21.26 25.45 18.23
CA GLU A 314 21.65 26.82 18.58
C GLU A 314 21.80 27.73 17.36
N SER A 315 22.43 27.23 16.28
CA SER A 315 22.61 27.96 15.03
C SER A 315 21.32 28.16 14.23
N CYS A 316 20.21 27.52 14.61
CA CYS A 316 18.89 27.69 14.02
C CYS A 316 18.00 28.71 14.76
N ARG A 317 18.29 29.02 16.02
CA ARG A 317 17.40 29.82 16.90
C ARG A 317 17.06 31.19 16.34
N GLU A 318 18.05 31.89 15.77
CA GLU A 318 17.83 33.21 15.17
C GLU A 318 16.88 33.12 13.96
N GLU A 319 17.05 32.11 13.10
CA GLU A 319 16.17 31.91 11.95
C GLU A 319 14.76 31.51 12.40
N VAL A 320 14.63 30.67 13.44
CA VAL A 320 13.33 30.31 14.04
C VAL A 320 12.59 31.55 14.50
N LEU A 321 13.22 32.46 15.25
CA LEU A 321 12.57 33.68 15.74
C LEU A 321 12.20 34.68 14.63
N ARG A 322 12.69 34.50 13.40
CA ARG A 322 12.22 35.26 12.22
C ARG A 322 10.93 34.69 11.61
N TRP A 323 10.64 33.41 11.83
CA TRP A 323 9.49 32.71 11.24
C TRP A 323 8.38 32.41 12.24
N PHE A 324 8.66 32.47 13.54
CA PHE A 324 7.70 32.24 14.61
C PHE A 324 7.80 33.40 15.60
N SER A 325 6.66 33.84 16.15
CA SER A 325 6.72 34.72 17.32
C SER A 325 7.41 34.02 18.49
N PRO A 326 8.04 34.76 19.42
CA PRO A 326 8.63 34.15 20.61
C PRO A 326 7.64 33.27 21.38
N THR A 327 6.40 33.71 21.55
CA THR A 327 5.33 32.95 22.22
C THR A 327 5.10 31.59 21.56
N ILE A 328 4.96 31.55 20.23
CA ILE A 328 4.73 30.30 19.50
C ILE A 328 5.98 29.42 19.54
N ALA A 329 7.17 30.01 19.36
CA ALA A 329 8.44 29.28 19.37
C ALA A 329 8.68 28.59 20.71
N PHE A 330 8.37 29.26 21.84
CA PHE A 330 8.50 28.68 23.17
C PHE A 330 7.49 27.56 23.43
N LYS A 331 6.23 27.70 22.99
CA LYS A 331 5.23 26.63 23.05
C LYS A 331 5.69 25.40 22.26
N LEU A 332 6.15 25.60 21.02
CA LEU A 332 6.67 24.52 20.17
C LEU A 332 7.92 23.85 20.76
N ASN A 333 8.86 24.63 21.30
CA ASN A 333 10.08 24.11 21.93
C ASN A 333 9.75 23.26 23.16
N TRP A 334 8.80 23.71 23.99
CA TRP A 334 8.34 22.96 25.15
C TRP A 334 7.68 21.64 24.76
N VAL A 335 6.78 21.64 23.76
CA VAL A 335 6.18 20.40 23.23
C VAL A 335 7.28 19.48 22.68
N LEU A 336 8.18 19.97 21.82
CA LEU A 336 9.28 19.17 21.28
C LEU A 336 10.15 18.54 22.38
N GLY A 337 10.45 19.31 23.42
CA GLY A 337 11.19 18.84 24.59
C GLY A 337 10.50 17.77 25.40
N LEU A 338 9.18 17.89 25.56
CA LEU A 338 8.35 16.85 26.16
C LEU A 338 8.42 15.56 25.34
N LEU A 339 8.16 15.63 24.03
CA LEU A 339 8.12 14.45 23.15
C LEU A 339 9.47 13.70 23.15
N ARG A 340 10.59 14.42 23.07
CA ARG A 340 11.95 13.85 23.10
C ARG A 340 12.35 13.24 24.44
N ARG A 341 11.69 13.63 25.53
CA ARG A 341 11.96 13.10 26.88
C ARG A 341 11.23 11.80 27.15
N ILE A 342 10.02 11.67 26.64
CA ILE A 342 9.12 10.54 26.96
C ILE A 342 9.11 9.44 25.89
N SER A 343 9.71 9.68 24.72
CA SER A 343 9.69 8.75 23.59
C SER A 343 11.01 8.72 22.83
N ALA A 344 11.24 7.62 22.12
CA ALA A 344 12.42 7.42 21.29
C ALA A 344 12.08 6.59 20.04
N GLY A 345 13.02 6.53 19.09
CA GLY A 345 12.90 5.71 17.88
C GLY A 345 11.64 6.03 17.07
N VAL A 346 10.92 4.99 16.65
CA VAL A 346 9.71 5.10 15.81
C VAL A 346 8.61 5.93 16.48
N MET A 347 8.44 5.81 17.80
CA MET A 347 7.42 6.58 18.52
C MET A 347 7.74 8.07 18.53
N LEU A 348 9.02 8.43 18.68
CA LEU A 348 9.46 9.82 18.55
C LEU A 348 9.32 10.33 17.11
N ASP A 349 9.67 9.52 16.10
CA ASP A 349 9.44 9.84 14.70
C ASP A 349 7.94 10.15 14.44
N PHE A 350 7.04 9.33 14.98
CA PHE A 350 5.58 9.53 14.90
C PHE A 350 5.14 10.86 15.52
N LEU A 351 5.55 11.13 16.75
CA LEU A 351 5.16 12.35 17.48
C LEU A 351 5.76 13.63 16.86
N GLU A 352 7.03 13.61 16.46
CA GLU A 352 7.68 14.74 15.78
C GLU A 352 7.08 15.00 14.39
N VAL A 353 6.62 13.97 13.68
CA VAL A 353 5.91 14.13 12.40
C VAL A 353 4.53 14.76 12.59
N ILE A 354 3.81 14.41 13.66
CA ILE A 354 2.56 15.08 14.02
C ILE A 354 2.81 16.55 14.35
N LEU A 355 3.85 16.85 15.14
CA LEU A 355 4.24 18.23 15.43
C LEU A 355 4.64 18.98 14.15
N SER A 356 5.40 18.34 13.26
CA SER A 356 5.75 18.88 11.94
C SER A 356 4.51 19.23 11.11
N SER A 357 3.43 18.45 11.24
CA SER A 357 2.21 18.64 10.44
C SER A 357 1.50 19.99 10.71
N ILE A 358 1.73 20.59 11.88
CA ILE A 358 1.15 21.89 12.27
C ILE A 358 2.12 23.06 12.09
N ILE A 359 3.41 22.83 11.86
CA ILE A 359 4.45 23.87 11.80
C ILE A 359 4.08 25.00 10.85
N ARG A 360 3.61 24.66 9.66
CA ARG A 360 3.21 25.65 8.65
C ARG A 360 2.04 26.52 9.12
N GLU A 361 1.06 25.93 9.80
CA GLU A 361 -0.14 26.60 10.29
C GLU A 361 0.15 27.62 11.40
N VAL A 362 1.12 27.32 12.26
CA VAL A 362 1.51 28.18 13.39
C VAL A 362 2.71 29.09 13.07
N SER A 363 3.27 29.01 11.86
CA SER A 363 4.36 29.89 11.42
C SER A 363 3.87 31.14 10.69
N ASN A 364 4.75 32.12 10.53
CA ASN A 364 4.56 33.29 9.67
C ASN A 364 4.67 32.98 8.17
N GLN A 365 4.76 31.72 7.75
CA GLN A 365 4.61 31.35 6.34
C GLN A 365 3.14 31.40 5.91
N GLU A 366 2.87 31.92 4.72
CA GLU A 366 1.57 31.86 4.05
C GLU A 366 1.16 30.39 3.82
N PRO A 367 0.15 29.85 4.53
CA PRO A 367 -0.16 28.43 4.51
C PRO A 367 -0.56 27.91 3.14
N THR A 368 -1.15 28.78 2.32
CA THR A 368 -1.63 28.40 0.99
C THR A 368 -0.53 28.39 -0.06
N ASP A 369 0.61 29.06 0.14
CA ASP A 369 1.69 29.12 -0.86
C ASP A 369 2.67 27.95 -0.69
N LEU A 370 2.98 27.24 -1.77
CA LEU A 370 3.98 26.16 -1.73
C LEU A 370 5.39 26.71 -1.47
N ARG A 371 5.63 27.97 -1.81
CA ARG A 371 6.87 28.68 -1.51
C ARG A 371 6.80 29.33 -0.14
N ILE A 372 7.96 29.67 0.37
CA ILE A 372 8.04 30.44 1.61
C ILE A 372 7.82 31.91 1.31
N ARG A 373 6.65 32.38 1.74
CA ARG A 373 6.30 33.79 1.76
C ARG A 373 5.78 34.13 3.14
N TYR A 374 6.12 35.33 3.60
CA TYR A 374 5.53 35.85 4.82
C TYR A 374 4.02 36.07 4.64
N ARG A 375 3.28 35.83 5.72
CA ARG A 375 1.91 36.31 5.86
C ARG A 375 1.87 37.83 5.75
N SER A 376 0.76 38.36 5.24
CA SER A 376 0.50 39.81 5.30
C SER A 376 0.41 40.31 6.73
N GLU A 377 -0.20 39.51 7.60
CA GLU A 377 -0.33 39.77 9.04
C GLU A 377 0.41 38.68 9.82
N PRO A 378 1.52 39.02 10.51
CA PRO A 378 2.26 38.07 11.32
C PRO A 378 1.43 37.54 12.49
N LEU A 379 1.60 36.26 12.80
CA LEU A 379 1.04 35.62 13.99
C LEU A 379 1.82 36.07 15.23
N THR A 380 1.11 36.55 16.24
CA THR A 380 1.67 36.87 17.55
C THR A 380 1.53 35.70 18.52
N ASP A 381 0.45 34.92 18.41
CA ASP A 381 0.22 33.69 19.14
C ASP A 381 -0.62 32.69 18.32
N ALA A 382 -0.59 31.42 18.74
CA ALA A 382 -1.40 30.33 18.19
C ALA A 382 -1.68 29.26 19.27
N ASP A 383 -2.79 28.53 19.11
CA ASP A 383 -3.11 27.36 19.93
C ASP A 383 -2.29 26.13 19.50
N VAL A 384 -0.99 26.17 19.75
CA VAL A 384 -0.05 25.10 19.40
C VAL A 384 -0.45 23.77 20.04
N LEU A 385 -0.89 23.80 21.30
CA LEU A 385 -1.19 22.60 22.09
C LEU A 385 -2.48 21.94 21.58
N GLY A 386 -3.55 22.72 21.39
CA GLY A 386 -4.81 22.22 20.83
C GLY A 386 -4.63 21.67 19.42
N LEU A 387 -3.95 22.40 18.53
CA LEU A 387 -3.67 21.93 17.17
C LEU A 387 -2.86 20.62 17.15
N PHE A 388 -1.87 20.48 18.03
CA PHE A 388 -1.09 19.24 18.13
C PHE A 388 -1.95 18.08 18.68
N LEU A 389 -2.73 18.32 19.74
CA LEU A 389 -3.63 17.33 20.34
C LEU A 389 -4.67 16.83 19.33
N ASP A 390 -5.32 17.73 18.60
CA ASP A 390 -6.31 17.38 17.57
C ASP A 390 -5.69 16.48 16.49
N LYS A 391 -4.46 16.78 16.06
CA LYS A 391 -3.75 15.94 15.08
C LYS A 391 -3.32 14.61 15.67
N LEU A 392 -2.84 14.59 16.91
CA LEU A 392 -2.45 13.37 17.60
C LEU A 392 -3.65 12.43 17.76
N GLU A 393 -4.79 12.96 18.19
CA GLU A 393 -6.02 12.20 18.38
C GLU A 393 -6.58 11.65 17.06
N ASP A 394 -6.67 12.47 15.99
CA ASP A 394 -7.11 11.99 14.66
C ASP A 394 -6.20 10.86 14.14
N GLN A 395 -4.88 11.01 14.24
CA GLN A 395 -3.95 9.99 13.76
C GLN A 395 -3.95 8.74 14.64
N PHE A 396 -4.01 8.89 15.97
CA PHE A 396 -4.09 7.76 16.89
C PHE A 396 -5.38 6.95 16.70
N ASN A 397 -6.53 7.63 16.56
CA ASN A 397 -7.81 6.98 16.28
C ASN A 397 -7.80 6.17 14.98
N ARG A 398 -7.12 6.66 13.93
CA ARG A 398 -6.95 5.91 12.67
C ARG A 398 -6.08 4.66 12.85
N ILE A 399 -5.02 4.75 13.65
CA ILE A 399 -4.14 3.62 13.95
C ILE A 399 -4.88 2.58 14.80
N GLU A 400 -5.62 2.99 15.83
CA GLU A 400 -6.45 2.09 16.63
C GLU A 400 -7.52 1.40 15.79
N LYS A 401 -8.17 2.13 14.88
CA LYS A 401 -9.11 1.55 13.91
C LYS A 401 -8.40 0.49 13.06
N PHE A 402 -7.22 0.79 12.54
CA PHE A 402 -6.43 -0.17 11.75
C PHE A 402 -6.09 -1.44 12.54
N TRP A 403 -5.60 -1.31 13.78
CA TRP A 403 -5.26 -2.49 14.60
C TRP A 403 -6.44 -3.41 14.88
N LYS A 404 -7.66 -2.86 14.97
CA LYS A 404 -8.89 -3.66 15.14
C LYS A 404 -9.22 -4.47 13.87
N ILE A 405 -9.01 -3.88 12.68
CA ILE A 405 -9.39 -4.50 11.40
C ILE A 405 -8.28 -5.31 10.73
N ARG A 406 -7.01 -5.20 11.17
CA ARG A 406 -5.84 -5.75 10.47
C ARG A 406 -5.89 -7.28 10.27
N SER A 407 -6.66 -8.01 11.08
CA SER A 407 -6.91 -9.45 10.93
C SER A 407 -7.69 -9.81 9.66
N ASN A 408 -8.36 -8.83 9.04
CA ASN A 408 -9.05 -9.00 7.75
C ASN A 408 -8.12 -8.95 6.54
N ALA A 409 -6.84 -8.60 6.74
CA ALA A 409 -5.89 -8.50 5.65
C ALA A 409 -5.80 -9.86 4.91
N PRO A 410 -5.82 -9.86 3.56
CA PRO A 410 -5.80 -11.09 2.78
C PRO A 410 -4.44 -11.80 2.86
N GLN A 411 -3.40 -11.10 3.34
CA GLN A 411 -2.02 -11.55 3.39
C GLN A 411 -1.34 -11.00 4.64
N ALA A 412 -0.27 -11.67 5.08
CA ALA A 412 0.55 -11.18 6.17
C ALA A 412 1.28 -9.89 5.77
N PHE A 413 1.40 -8.95 6.72
CA PHE A 413 2.21 -7.76 6.54
C PHE A 413 3.69 -8.13 6.58
N LEU A 414 4.48 -7.54 5.69
CA LEU A 414 5.93 -7.77 5.62
C LEU A 414 6.69 -6.47 5.92
N PRO A 415 7.91 -6.58 6.49
CA PRO A 415 8.68 -5.41 6.90
C PRO A 415 8.94 -4.43 5.76
N SER A 416 9.07 -3.16 6.13
CA SER A 416 9.45 -2.08 5.22
C SER A 416 10.70 -1.37 5.71
N VAL A 417 11.65 -1.11 4.81
CA VAL A 417 12.93 -0.48 5.14
C VAL A 417 13.04 0.86 4.42
N ILE A 418 13.29 1.93 5.19
CA ILE A 418 13.37 3.29 4.66
C ILE A 418 14.70 3.91 5.06
N THR A 419 15.39 4.54 4.12
CA THR A 419 16.63 5.28 4.39
C THR A 419 16.58 6.69 3.82
N GLU A 420 17.27 7.61 4.48
CA GLU A 420 17.60 8.91 3.87
C GLU A 420 18.80 8.70 2.94
N GLY A 421 18.67 9.11 1.68
CA GLY A 421 19.74 8.89 0.72
C GLY A 421 19.49 9.41 -0.68
N ASP A 422 20.59 9.49 -1.42
CA ASP A 422 20.59 9.88 -2.83
C ASP A 422 20.45 8.62 -3.69
N ASN A 423 19.31 8.47 -4.37
CA ASN A 423 18.98 7.29 -5.17
C ASN A 423 19.88 7.09 -6.41
N ARG A 424 20.80 8.03 -6.70
CA ARG A 424 21.84 7.86 -7.72
C ARG A 424 23.04 7.06 -7.20
N LYS A 425 23.19 6.93 -5.88
CA LYS A 425 24.38 6.36 -5.22
C LYS A 425 24.17 4.89 -4.79
N PRO A 426 25.10 3.97 -5.10
CA PRO A 426 25.05 2.59 -4.63
C PRO A 426 24.93 2.45 -3.10
N ASP A 427 25.63 3.29 -2.34
CA ASP A 427 25.65 3.25 -0.87
C ASP A 427 24.27 3.39 -0.24
N THR A 428 23.36 4.15 -0.88
CA THR A 428 21.97 4.27 -0.43
C THR A 428 21.26 2.93 -0.46
N PHE A 429 21.52 2.09 -1.45
CA PHE A 429 20.90 0.76 -1.57
C PHE A 429 21.60 -0.29 -0.70
N MET A 430 22.90 -0.12 -0.43
CA MET A 430 23.59 -0.94 0.57
C MET A 430 23.00 -0.72 1.97
N LYS A 431 22.68 0.53 2.34
CA LYS A 431 21.96 0.84 3.60
C LYS A 431 20.56 0.23 3.66
N LEU A 432 19.92 0.04 2.51
CA LEU A 432 18.62 -0.64 2.41
C LEU A 432 18.76 -2.18 2.44
N GLY A 433 19.98 -2.72 2.39
CA GLY A 433 20.21 -4.16 2.30
C GLY A 433 19.80 -4.75 0.94
N LEU A 434 19.83 -3.96 -0.13
CA LEU A 434 19.46 -4.39 -1.47
C LEU A 434 20.69 -4.73 -2.32
N GLU A 435 20.62 -5.87 -2.98
CA GLU A 435 21.65 -6.38 -3.88
C GLU A 435 21.24 -6.16 -5.35
N SER A 436 22.21 -6.28 -6.26
CA SER A 436 21.91 -6.23 -7.69
C SER A 436 21.03 -7.43 -8.07
N GLY A 437 19.93 -7.20 -8.78
CA GLY A 437 19.00 -8.26 -9.14
C GLY A 437 18.12 -8.80 -8.01
N SER A 438 17.97 -8.08 -6.89
CA SER A 438 17.14 -8.53 -5.76
C SER A 438 15.73 -7.93 -5.72
N VAL A 439 15.39 -7.01 -6.64
CA VAL A 439 14.09 -6.31 -6.68
C VAL A 439 13.19 -6.87 -7.76
N ASP A 440 11.93 -7.15 -7.43
CA ASP A 440 10.90 -7.61 -8.37
C ASP A 440 10.27 -6.43 -9.14
N LEU A 441 9.89 -5.39 -8.40
CA LEU A 441 9.14 -4.25 -8.90
C LEU A 441 9.71 -2.94 -8.37
N VAL A 442 9.94 -1.98 -9.24
CA VAL A 442 10.12 -0.56 -8.85
C VAL A 442 8.79 0.14 -9.09
N LEU A 443 8.18 0.72 -8.06
CA LEU A 443 6.99 1.57 -8.20
C LEU A 443 7.30 2.92 -7.59
N THR A 444 7.31 3.98 -8.41
CA THR A 444 7.82 5.28 -7.96
C THR A 444 7.18 6.46 -8.70
N SER A 445 7.35 7.66 -8.15
CA SER A 445 6.92 8.92 -8.75
C SER A 445 8.02 9.97 -8.62
N PRO A 446 8.88 10.13 -9.64
CA PRO A 446 9.94 11.13 -9.62
C PRO A 446 9.39 12.56 -9.71
N PRO A 447 10.21 13.58 -9.42
CA PRO A 447 9.91 14.97 -9.76
C PRO A 447 9.69 15.17 -11.26
N TYR A 448 8.67 15.96 -11.63
CA TYR A 448 8.31 16.22 -13.03
C TYR A 448 9.11 17.42 -13.57
N GLY A 449 10.37 17.20 -13.95
CA GLY A 449 11.33 18.26 -14.21
C GLY A 449 11.46 19.16 -12.97
N THR A 450 11.31 20.49 -13.14
CA THR A 450 11.43 21.46 -12.04
C THR A 450 10.06 21.90 -11.45
N ALA A 451 9.12 20.97 -11.29
CA ALA A 451 7.72 21.28 -10.94
C ALA A 451 7.48 21.80 -9.52
N LEU A 452 8.22 21.30 -8.51
CA LEU A 452 7.96 21.60 -7.10
C LEU A 452 9.26 21.93 -6.33
N PRO A 453 9.23 22.92 -5.42
CA PRO A 453 10.38 23.24 -4.58
C PRO A 453 10.27 22.51 -3.23
N TYR A 454 10.58 21.21 -3.19
CA TYR A 454 10.32 20.35 -2.02
C TYR A 454 10.98 20.86 -0.71
N ILE A 455 12.26 21.24 -0.73
CA ILE A 455 12.95 21.76 0.46
C ILE A 455 12.40 23.10 0.90
N ASP A 456 12.03 23.99 -0.03
CA ASP A 456 11.36 25.26 0.32
C ASP A 456 9.98 25.01 0.93
N THR A 457 9.21 24.04 0.41
CA THR A 457 7.92 23.65 1.00
C THR A 457 8.08 23.13 2.43
N ASP A 458 9.14 22.38 2.73
CA ASP A 458 9.33 21.74 4.03
C ASP A 458 10.31 22.49 4.96
N ARG A 459 10.83 23.66 4.55
CA ARG A 459 11.96 24.35 5.22
C ARG A 459 11.73 24.58 6.70
N LEU A 460 10.54 25.02 7.10
CA LEU A 460 10.29 25.37 8.50
C LEU A 460 10.26 24.13 9.40
N SER A 461 9.80 22.98 8.88
CA SER A 461 9.91 21.70 9.57
C SER A 461 11.36 21.21 9.63
N LEU A 462 12.12 21.33 8.53
CA LEU A 462 13.56 21.02 8.50
C LEU A 462 14.35 21.90 9.47
N LEU A 463 13.99 23.19 9.58
CA LEU A 463 14.60 24.15 10.50
C LEU A 463 14.26 23.82 11.96
N PHE A 464 12.97 23.74 12.29
CA PHE A 464 12.52 23.67 13.67
C PHE A 464 12.69 22.27 14.29
N ILE A 465 12.28 21.22 13.56
CA ILE A 465 12.26 19.85 14.08
C ILE A 465 13.63 19.18 13.87
N MET A 466 14.21 19.34 12.68
CA MET A 466 15.44 18.64 12.31
C MET A 466 16.72 19.45 12.60
N GLY A 467 16.59 20.72 12.99
CA GLY A 467 17.74 21.58 13.31
C GLY A 467 18.67 21.84 12.13
N LEU A 468 18.16 21.75 10.89
CA LEU A 468 18.96 21.97 9.70
C LEU A 468 18.95 23.45 9.36
N LYS A 469 20.08 24.17 9.48
CA LYS A 469 20.18 25.59 9.08
C LYS A 469 20.29 25.75 7.56
N SER A 470 20.24 27.00 7.10
CA SER A 470 20.31 27.33 5.66
C SER A 470 21.50 26.69 4.93
N SER A 471 22.69 26.68 5.54
CA SER A 471 23.91 26.11 4.96
C SER A 471 23.85 24.58 4.79
N GLU A 472 22.98 23.89 5.52
CA GLU A 472 22.81 22.44 5.49
C GLU A 472 21.64 22.03 4.60
N ARG A 473 20.56 22.82 4.58
CA ARG A 473 19.43 22.61 3.67
C ARG A 473 19.79 22.89 2.22
N LYS A 474 20.65 23.88 1.95
CA LYS A 474 21.03 24.29 0.58
C LYS A 474 21.73 23.16 -0.22
N PRO A 475 22.70 22.40 0.32
CA PRO A 475 23.23 21.22 -0.34
C PRO A 475 22.17 20.17 -0.69
N VAL A 476 21.22 19.91 0.22
CA VAL A 476 20.10 19.00 -0.04
C VAL A 476 19.23 19.53 -1.18
N GLU A 477 18.85 20.81 -1.14
CA GLU A 477 18.05 21.43 -2.21
C GLU A 477 18.77 21.40 -3.56
N ASN A 478 20.08 21.68 -3.59
CA ASN A 478 20.86 21.65 -4.83
C ASN A 478 21.03 20.24 -5.39
N GLY A 479 21.09 19.23 -4.51
CA GLY A 479 21.26 17.84 -4.89
C GLY A 479 19.96 17.16 -5.36
N LEU A 480 18.78 17.71 -5.06
CA LEU A 480 17.51 17.09 -5.42
C LEU A 480 17.35 17.02 -6.94
N ILE A 481 16.95 15.85 -7.41
CA ILE A 481 16.51 15.68 -8.80
C ILE A 481 15.32 16.60 -9.03
N GLY A 482 15.37 17.40 -10.11
CA GLY A 482 14.33 18.40 -10.38
C GLY A 482 14.45 19.69 -9.56
N SER A 483 15.56 19.91 -8.84
CA SER A 483 15.82 21.18 -8.17
C SER A 483 15.82 22.35 -9.16
N ARG A 484 15.28 23.50 -8.70
CA ARG A 484 15.26 24.77 -9.45
C ARG A 484 16.53 25.59 -9.25
N GLU A 485 17.31 25.26 -8.23
CA GLU A 485 18.46 26.05 -7.82
C GLU A 485 19.71 25.55 -8.52
N ILE A 486 20.48 26.49 -9.08
CA ILE A 486 21.70 26.21 -9.84
C ILE A 486 22.67 27.38 -9.69
N SER A 487 23.92 27.06 -9.34
CA SER A 487 24.98 28.06 -9.25
C SER A 487 25.49 28.43 -10.64
N THR A 488 26.08 29.62 -10.79
CA THR A 488 26.69 30.04 -12.06
C THR A 488 27.78 29.08 -12.52
N VAL A 489 28.56 28.53 -11.59
CA VAL A 489 29.62 27.55 -11.88
C VAL A 489 29.02 26.26 -12.43
N GLU A 490 28.01 25.72 -11.75
CA GLU A 490 27.35 24.49 -12.17
C GLU A 490 26.62 24.67 -13.52
N ARG A 491 25.99 25.82 -13.72
CA ARG A 491 25.36 26.16 -15.01
C ARG A 491 26.37 26.12 -16.15
N ARG A 492 27.50 26.80 -16.01
CA ARG A 492 28.56 26.83 -17.03
C ARG A 492 29.10 25.42 -17.29
N ARG A 493 29.28 24.61 -16.24
CA ARG A 493 29.70 23.21 -16.37
C ARG A 493 28.72 22.41 -17.21
N LEU A 494 27.42 22.51 -16.92
CA LEU A 494 26.37 21.79 -17.66
C LEU A 494 26.23 22.27 -19.11
N GLU A 495 26.43 23.57 -19.36
CA GLU A 495 26.42 24.17 -20.71
C GLU A 495 27.59 23.68 -21.58
N GLN A 496 28.66 23.15 -20.99
CA GLN A 496 29.84 22.63 -21.69
C GLN A 496 29.78 21.11 -21.94
N ILE A 497 28.73 20.42 -21.47
CA ILE A 497 28.60 18.97 -21.65
C ILE A 497 28.26 18.66 -23.11
N GLU A 498 29.04 17.75 -23.71
CA GLU A 498 28.75 17.15 -25.01
C GLU A 498 27.54 16.21 -24.90
N LEU A 499 26.33 16.73 -25.12
CA LEU A 499 25.07 16.01 -24.88
C LEU A 499 24.98 14.66 -25.63
N ARG A 500 25.61 14.56 -26.80
CA ARG A 500 25.67 13.35 -27.61
C ARG A 500 26.34 12.14 -26.94
N GLU A 501 27.19 12.39 -25.95
CA GLU A 501 27.92 11.35 -25.22
C GLU A 501 27.13 10.79 -24.03
N VAL A 502 26.13 11.54 -23.55
CA VAL A 502 25.51 11.30 -22.25
C VAL A 502 23.99 11.19 -22.27
N LEU A 503 23.33 11.69 -23.32
CA LEU A 503 21.88 11.69 -23.44
C LEU A 503 21.43 11.13 -24.80
N PRO A 504 20.26 10.48 -24.88
CA PRO A 504 19.65 10.06 -26.13
C PRO A 504 19.28 11.22 -27.07
N SER A 505 19.01 10.90 -28.35
CA SER A 505 18.79 11.90 -29.41
C SER A 505 17.58 12.82 -29.20
N GLY A 506 16.46 12.31 -28.69
CA GLY A 506 15.26 13.09 -28.40
C GLY A 506 15.50 14.07 -27.25
N SER A 507 16.20 13.61 -26.21
CA SER A 507 16.69 14.46 -25.11
C SER A 507 17.60 15.59 -25.61
N GLN A 508 18.56 15.28 -26.48
CA GLN A 508 19.42 16.29 -27.12
C GLN A 508 18.59 17.30 -27.91
N HIS A 509 17.70 16.81 -28.78
CA HIS A 509 16.85 17.65 -29.62
C HIS A 509 15.95 18.58 -28.81
N PHE A 510 15.38 18.08 -27.72
CA PHE A 510 14.56 18.86 -26.80
C PHE A 510 15.37 20.00 -26.15
N ILE A 511 16.57 19.72 -25.64
CA ILE A 511 17.44 20.72 -25.03
C ILE A 511 17.83 21.79 -26.06
N SER A 512 18.27 21.40 -27.26
CA SER A 512 18.64 22.35 -28.33
C SER A 512 17.46 23.22 -28.76
N THR A 513 16.26 22.65 -28.83
CA THR A 513 15.05 23.41 -29.14
C THR A 513 14.73 24.41 -28.03
N MET A 514 14.82 24.01 -26.76
CA MET A 514 14.62 24.92 -25.63
C MET A 514 15.64 26.07 -25.62
N GLN A 515 16.92 25.79 -25.90
CA GLN A 515 17.97 26.81 -25.99
C GLN A 515 17.68 27.83 -27.09
N ARG A 516 17.30 27.35 -28.28
CA ARG A 516 16.95 28.21 -29.43
C ARG A 516 15.73 29.09 -29.15
N GLU A 517 14.66 28.52 -28.58
CA GLU A 517 13.47 29.29 -28.22
C GLU A 517 13.80 30.36 -27.16
N LEU A 518 14.58 30.01 -26.12
CA LEU A 518 14.99 30.96 -25.08
C LEU A 518 15.96 32.04 -25.58
N ALA A 519 16.84 31.72 -26.52
CA ALA A 519 17.74 32.70 -27.13
C ALA A 519 16.95 33.79 -27.88
N SER A 520 15.77 33.45 -28.39
CA SER A 520 14.86 34.40 -29.03
C SER A 520 13.97 35.18 -28.05
N ASP A 521 13.96 34.83 -26.76
CA ASP A 521 13.16 35.51 -25.72
C ASP A 521 14.01 36.49 -24.92
N LEU A 522 14.11 37.72 -25.43
CA LEU A 522 14.84 38.81 -24.75
C LEU A 522 14.21 39.19 -23.40
N SER A 523 12.92 38.89 -23.20
CA SER A 523 12.17 39.14 -21.96
C SER A 523 12.36 38.03 -20.91
N ALA A 524 13.02 36.92 -21.27
CA ALA A 524 13.23 35.79 -20.37
C ALA A 524 14.09 36.22 -19.17
N GLY A 525 13.46 36.26 -17.99
CA GLY A 525 14.15 36.50 -16.73
C GLY A 525 15.16 35.39 -16.38
N PHE A 526 16.01 35.66 -15.39
CA PHE A 526 17.12 34.78 -14.97
C PHE A 526 16.72 33.31 -14.79
N ARG A 527 15.59 33.04 -14.13
CA ARG A 527 15.09 31.66 -13.91
C ARG A 527 14.83 30.91 -15.22
N LYS A 528 14.24 31.58 -16.22
CA LYS A 528 13.96 30.96 -17.52
C LYS A 528 15.24 30.69 -18.29
N ARG A 529 16.21 31.60 -18.24
CA ARG A 529 17.52 31.43 -18.90
C ARG A 529 18.32 30.23 -18.37
N ASN A 530 18.09 29.84 -17.12
CA ASN A 530 18.75 28.67 -16.54
C ASN A 530 18.04 27.33 -16.87
N MET A 531 16.84 27.35 -17.45
CA MET A 531 16.05 26.14 -17.72
C MET A 531 16.80 25.09 -18.56
N PRO A 532 17.54 25.43 -19.63
CA PRO A 532 18.26 24.41 -20.39
C PRO A 532 19.27 23.63 -19.55
N ALA A 533 20.10 24.34 -18.77
CA ALA A 533 21.06 23.70 -17.87
C ALA A 533 20.36 22.87 -16.78
N LEU A 534 19.25 23.36 -16.22
CA LEU A 534 18.43 22.61 -15.27
C LEU A 534 17.85 21.33 -15.89
N MET A 535 17.44 21.36 -17.15
CA MET A 535 16.96 20.18 -17.87
C MET A 535 18.09 19.19 -18.16
N VAL A 536 19.28 19.66 -18.55
CA VAL A 536 20.46 18.80 -18.68
C VAL A 536 20.74 18.07 -17.36
N ARG A 537 20.80 18.81 -16.24
CA ARG A 537 21.00 18.21 -14.91
C ARG A 537 19.91 17.19 -14.59
N TYR A 538 18.64 17.55 -14.77
CA TYR A 538 17.50 16.67 -14.51
C TYR A 538 17.60 15.35 -15.28
N LEU A 539 17.91 15.39 -16.59
CA LEU A 539 18.00 14.20 -17.42
C LEU A 539 19.20 13.33 -17.06
N LEU A 540 20.35 13.92 -16.73
CA LEU A 540 21.52 13.17 -16.25
C LEU A 540 21.26 12.51 -14.89
N ASP A 541 20.62 13.23 -13.98
CA ASP A 541 20.26 12.72 -12.65
C ASP A 541 19.24 11.59 -12.74
N MET A 542 18.21 11.75 -13.57
CA MET A 542 17.22 10.71 -13.84
C MET A 542 17.87 9.49 -14.52
N SER A 543 18.79 9.69 -15.47
CA SER A 543 19.57 8.61 -16.07
C SER A 543 20.35 7.83 -15.01
N ALA A 544 21.04 8.50 -14.09
CA ALA A 544 21.74 7.82 -13.00
C ALA A 544 20.80 7.04 -12.07
N SER A 545 19.64 7.62 -11.72
CA SER A 545 18.61 6.98 -10.88
C SER A 545 18.02 5.73 -11.55
N LEU A 546 17.64 5.82 -12.83
CA LEU A 546 17.14 4.70 -13.63
C LEU A 546 18.21 3.60 -13.79
N GLY A 547 19.48 3.97 -13.89
CA GLY A 547 20.60 3.03 -13.92
C GLY A 547 20.69 2.20 -12.64
N GLN A 548 20.49 2.81 -11.47
CA GLN A 548 20.42 2.09 -10.19
C GLN A 548 19.20 1.19 -10.13
N ALA A 549 18.04 1.67 -10.59
CA ALA A 549 16.81 0.89 -10.66
C ALA A 549 16.99 -0.37 -11.53
N LYS A 550 17.55 -0.22 -12.74
CA LYS A 550 17.88 -1.33 -13.64
C LYS A 550 18.87 -2.31 -12.99
N ARG A 551 19.88 -1.81 -12.28
CA ARG A 551 20.87 -2.67 -11.59
C ARG A 551 20.20 -3.55 -10.54
N LEU A 552 19.29 -2.98 -9.75
CA LEU A 552 18.61 -3.65 -8.63
C LEU A 552 17.49 -4.59 -9.08
N LEU A 553 16.81 -4.29 -10.19
CA LEU A 553 15.78 -5.17 -10.75
C LEU A 553 16.38 -6.52 -11.15
N ARG A 554 15.70 -7.62 -10.85
CA ARG A 554 16.00 -8.94 -11.43
C ARG A 554 15.63 -9.00 -12.91
N SER A 555 16.15 -9.99 -13.64
CA SER A 555 15.66 -10.25 -15.01
C SER A 555 14.17 -10.62 -14.96
N GLY A 556 13.38 -10.05 -15.87
CA GLY A 556 11.92 -10.09 -15.85
C GLY A 556 11.26 -9.17 -14.83
N GLY A 557 12.03 -8.48 -13.97
CA GLY A 557 11.52 -7.46 -13.06
C GLY A 557 11.00 -6.23 -13.81
N GLU A 558 10.08 -5.49 -13.19
CA GLU A 558 9.41 -4.36 -13.83
C GLU A 558 9.61 -3.05 -13.08
N MET A 559 9.46 -1.94 -13.81
CA MET A 559 9.44 -0.59 -13.28
C MET A 559 8.18 0.11 -13.74
N MET A 560 7.42 0.65 -12.79
CA MET A 560 6.24 1.48 -13.01
C MET A 560 6.54 2.89 -12.49
N ILE A 561 6.70 3.84 -13.42
CA ILE A 561 7.00 5.25 -13.10
C ILE A 561 5.74 6.07 -13.33
N VAL A 562 5.21 6.67 -12.25
CA VAL A 562 4.10 7.62 -12.34
C VAL A 562 4.69 9.01 -12.64
N ILE A 563 4.58 9.44 -13.89
CA ILE A 563 5.18 10.69 -14.37
C ILE A 563 4.20 11.52 -15.17
N GLY A 564 4.34 12.84 -15.16
CA GLY A 564 3.53 13.74 -15.97
C GLY A 564 4.38 14.77 -16.68
N ASP A 565 3.88 15.25 -17.81
CA ASP A 565 4.54 16.31 -18.56
C ASP A 565 4.40 17.64 -17.84
N ASN A 566 5.48 18.41 -17.86
CA ASN A 566 5.49 19.75 -17.28
C ASN A 566 5.37 20.79 -18.39
N LYS A 567 5.19 22.06 -18.04
CA LYS A 567 5.13 23.16 -19.02
C LYS A 567 5.85 24.39 -18.50
N THR A 568 6.43 25.13 -19.42
CA THR A 568 6.98 26.46 -19.19
C THR A 568 6.44 27.43 -20.23
N THR A 569 6.73 28.73 -20.07
CA THR A 569 6.31 29.76 -21.03
C THR A 569 7.52 30.51 -21.53
N ILE A 570 7.72 30.54 -22.84
CA ILE A 570 8.80 31.23 -23.54
C ILE A 570 8.15 32.08 -24.63
N ASN A 571 8.48 33.38 -24.72
CA ASN A 571 7.86 34.32 -25.68
C ASN A 571 6.32 34.33 -25.66
N GLY A 572 5.72 34.21 -24.47
CA GLY A 572 4.26 34.14 -24.32
C GLY A 572 3.61 32.84 -24.83
N LYS A 573 4.39 31.92 -25.40
CA LYS A 573 3.94 30.59 -25.86
C LYS A 573 4.23 29.53 -24.81
N VAL A 574 3.31 28.59 -24.66
CA VAL A 574 3.49 27.43 -23.77
C VAL A 574 4.41 26.44 -24.47
N MET A 575 5.54 26.11 -23.83
CA MET A 575 6.42 25.02 -24.22
C MET A 575 6.17 23.83 -23.29
N LEU A 576 5.76 22.71 -23.86
CA LEU A 576 5.65 21.43 -23.15
C LEU A 576 7.05 20.90 -22.84
N ILE A 577 7.23 20.37 -21.64
CA ILE A 577 8.39 19.59 -21.21
C ILE A 577 7.90 18.14 -21.16
N PRO A 578 8.18 17.33 -22.20
CA PRO A 578 7.64 15.98 -22.34
C PRO A 578 8.42 15.00 -21.45
N CYS A 579 8.30 15.17 -20.13
CA CYS A 579 9.02 14.36 -19.14
C CYS A 579 8.79 12.87 -19.40
N THR A 580 7.57 12.47 -19.76
CA THR A 580 7.23 11.07 -20.00
C THR A 580 8.09 10.47 -21.11
N ASP A 581 8.14 11.13 -22.27
CA ASP A 581 8.90 10.67 -23.44
C ASP A 581 10.42 10.69 -23.19
N LEU A 582 10.92 11.72 -22.52
CA LEU A 582 12.34 11.86 -22.21
C LEU A 582 12.83 10.75 -21.26
N ILE A 583 12.05 10.44 -20.22
CA ILE A 583 12.37 9.37 -19.26
C ILE A 583 12.26 7.99 -19.90
N GLU A 584 11.25 7.78 -20.76
CA GLU A 584 11.14 6.58 -21.57
C GLU A 584 12.37 6.36 -22.46
N GLU A 585 12.79 7.39 -23.19
CA GLU A 585 13.93 7.31 -24.09
C GLU A 585 15.22 6.95 -23.33
N ILE A 586 15.44 7.57 -22.17
CA ILE A 586 16.58 7.26 -21.29
C ILE A 586 16.53 5.81 -20.80
N ALA A 587 15.37 5.34 -20.33
CA ALA A 587 15.23 3.96 -19.86
C ALA A 587 15.49 2.95 -20.99
N CYS A 588 14.99 3.22 -22.19
CA CYS A 588 15.20 2.36 -23.37
C CYS A 588 16.66 2.37 -23.82
N ALA A 589 17.33 3.53 -23.83
CA ALA A 589 18.75 3.63 -24.13
C ALA A 589 19.62 2.87 -23.12
N GLN A 590 19.14 2.74 -21.88
CA GLN A 590 19.75 1.89 -20.87
C GLN A 590 19.35 0.41 -20.99
N GLY A 591 18.60 0.00 -22.01
CA GLY A 591 18.25 -1.40 -22.27
C GLY A 591 17.04 -1.94 -21.50
N MET A 592 16.16 -1.07 -20.99
CA MET A 592 14.83 -1.47 -20.53
C MET A 592 13.88 -1.58 -21.73
N VAL A 593 12.86 -2.43 -21.62
CA VAL A 593 11.85 -2.65 -22.66
C VAL A 593 10.51 -2.07 -22.22
N ILE A 594 9.83 -1.35 -23.10
CA ILE A 594 8.48 -0.84 -22.84
C ILE A 594 7.48 -1.99 -22.82
N VAL A 595 6.70 -2.06 -21.75
CA VAL A 595 5.55 -2.96 -21.65
C VAL A 595 4.29 -2.23 -22.10
N GLU A 596 4.01 -1.06 -21.51
CA GLU A 596 2.85 -0.23 -21.83
C GLU A 596 2.95 1.18 -21.22
N ARG A 597 2.09 2.08 -21.69
CA ARG A 597 1.78 3.37 -21.06
C ARG A 597 0.32 3.35 -20.59
N ILE A 598 0.06 3.69 -19.33
CA ILE A 598 -1.30 3.79 -18.79
C ILE A 598 -1.60 5.26 -18.51
N ASP A 599 -2.53 5.85 -19.26
CA ASP A 599 -2.96 7.23 -19.06
C ASP A 599 -3.78 7.35 -17.77
N ILE A 600 -3.42 8.29 -16.90
CA ILE A 600 -4.12 8.55 -15.65
C ILE A 600 -4.37 10.05 -15.47
N SER A 601 -5.47 10.39 -14.80
CA SER A 601 -5.81 11.77 -14.48
C SER A 601 -5.47 12.08 -13.04
N VAL A 602 -4.93 13.27 -12.79
CA VAL A 602 -4.70 13.72 -11.40
C VAL A 602 -6.05 14.00 -10.74
N THR A 603 -6.38 13.24 -9.70
CA THR A 603 -7.62 13.44 -8.94
C THR A 603 -7.64 14.85 -8.35
N THR A 604 -8.66 15.63 -8.67
CA THR A 604 -8.79 17.06 -8.30
C THR A 604 -9.22 17.28 -6.85
N GLU A 605 -9.15 16.26 -6.00
CA GLU A 605 -9.59 16.31 -4.62
C GLU A 605 -8.56 17.07 -3.75
N ASN A 606 -8.76 18.39 -3.63
CA ASN A 606 -8.00 19.38 -2.83
C ASN A 606 -6.78 20.05 -3.48
N PHE A 607 -6.98 20.85 -4.55
CA PHE A 607 -5.97 21.82 -4.98
C PHE A 607 -6.51 23.25 -5.10
N LYS A 608 -6.03 24.13 -4.22
CA LYS A 608 -6.23 25.60 -4.27
C LYS A 608 -5.36 26.31 -5.33
N HIS A 609 -4.62 25.59 -6.19
CA HIS A 609 -3.72 26.18 -7.21
C HIS A 609 -3.86 25.51 -8.58
N ILE A 610 -4.96 25.79 -9.28
CA ILE A 610 -5.32 25.18 -10.58
C ILE A 610 -4.52 25.74 -11.77
N LYS A 611 -3.99 26.97 -11.70
CA LYS A 611 -3.49 27.64 -12.92
C LYS A 611 -2.27 26.96 -13.58
N ASN A 612 -1.48 26.17 -12.84
CA ASN A 612 -0.26 25.51 -13.35
C ASN A 612 -0.19 24.00 -13.07
N ALA A 613 -1.27 23.37 -12.60
CA ALA A 613 -1.24 21.96 -12.23
C ALA A 613 -1.16 21.04 -13.45
N ILE A 614 -0.37 19.98 -13.33
CA ILE A 614 -0.30 18.88 -14.30
C ILE A 614 -1.59 18.08 -14.13
N VAL A 615 -2.39 18.01 -15.20
CA VAL A 615 -3.74 17.41 -15.18
C VAL A 615 -3.77 15.97 -15.68
N LYS A 616 -2.72 15.56 -16.41
CA LYS A 616 -2.55 14.22 -16.96
C LYS A 616 -1.18 13.69 -16.56
N ASN A 617 -1.18 12.49 -16.01
CA ASN A 617 0.01 11.71 -15.76
C ASN A 617 -0.08 10.42 -16.59
N VAL A 618 1.04 9.73 -16.71
CA VAL A 618 1.19 8.43 -17.35
C VAL A 618 1.89 7.52 -16.35
N VAL A 619 1.45 6.28 -16.29
CA VAL A 619 2.23 5.20 -15.68
C VAL A 619 3.03 4.55 -16.80
N LEU A 620 4.34 4.81 -16.80
CA LEU A 620 5.27 4.19 -17.72
C LEU A 620 5.70 2.83 -17.15
N ARG A 621 5.28 1.74 -17.80
CA ARG A 621 5.62 0.36 -17.40
C ARG A 621 6.74 -0.18 -18.28
N LEU A 622 7.85 -0.50 -17.66
CA LEU A 622 9.09 -0.99 -18.27
C LEU A 622 9.46 -2.35 -17.69
N ARG A 623 10.15 -3.19 -18.46
CA ARG A 623 10.69 -4.49 -18.01
C ARG A 623 12.18 -4.57 -18.25
N LYS A 624 12.91 -5.15 -17.30
CA LYS A 624 14.30 -5.54 -17.47
C LYS A 624 14.33 -6.90 -18.21
N PRO A 625 14.98 -6.99 -19.39
CA PRO A 625 15.00 -8.21 -20.18
C PRO A 625 15.72 -9.39 -19.49
#